data_AF-A0A538G2S0-F1
#
_entry.id   AF-A0A538G2S0-F1
#
_cell.length_a   1.000
_cell.length_b   1.000
_cell.length_c   1.000
_cell.angle_alpha   90.00
_cell.angle_beta   90.00
_cell.angle_gamma   90.00
#
_symmetry.space_group_name_H-M   'P 1'
#
loop_
_entity.id
_entity.type
_entity.pdbx_description
1 polymer ?
#
loop_
_entity_poly.entity_id
_entity_poly.type
_entity_poly.pdbx_seq_one_letter_code
_entity_poly.pdbx_strand_id
1 'polypeptide(L)'
;MTTVEPTTERQQQSAAAPSPFPPIAEYAFLSNCHTGALVAPDGAIDWLCVPRFDSPSVFGSLLDREAGFFRLAPFGINHPTAVVYQPGTNVLETTWKTPNGWIVVRDALTMSPREHEDTITPHTRPPADDDADHILIRTVECLEGEVEVELVCEPAFDYGREPAEWALIGDDRHAADATGAGMTIRLQTNLGLGIEENRIRARHVLKAGDRAYCSLSWDDGLVSPQNVEEADSRIDATTRFWRAWLGRARIPDHRFRDPVQRSALTIKGLTYMPTGATVAALTTSLPETPGGERNWDYRYTWIRDT
;
A
#
# COMPACT_ATOMS: atom_id res chain seq x y z
N MET A 1 -21.90 -52.71 -18.27
CA MET A 1 -21.34 -51.65 -19.11
C MET A 1 -21.42 -50.36 -18.31
N THR A 2 -20.35 -50.06 -17.58
CA THR A 2 -20.28 -48.89 -16.70
C THR A 2 -19.53 -47.81 -17.48
N THR A 3 -20.25 -46.80 -17.94
CA THR A 3 -19.69 -45.63 -18.61
C THR A 3 -18.95 -44.78 -17.59
N VAL A 4 -17.64 -44.68 -17.75
CA VAL A 4 -16.77 -43.77 -17.01
C VAL A 4 -16.85 -42.41 -17.71
N GLU A 5 -17.29 -41.38 -16.98
CA GLU A 5 -17.23 -39.99 -17.45
C GLU A 5 -15.78 -39.54 -17.61
N PRO A 6 -15.44 -38.75 -18.66
CA PRO A 6 -14.09 -38.28 -18.85
C PRO A 6 -13.78 -37.24 -17.77
N THR A 7 -12.71 -37.49 -17.03
CA THR A 7 -12.11 -36.54 -16.11
C THR A 7 -11.60 -35.37 -16.94
N THR A 8 -12.15 -34.17 -16.72
CA THR A 8 -11.68 -32.94 -17.35
C THR A 8 -10.24 -32.69 -16.90
N GLU A 9 -9.27 -33.06 -17.74
CA GLU A 9 -7.87 -32.68 -17.54
C GLU A 9 -7.80 -31.16 -17.44
N ARG A 10 -7.47 -30.63 -16.26
CA ARG A 10 -7.06 -29.23 -16.12
C ARG A 10 -5.83 -29.06 -17.00
N GLN A 11 -6.01 -28.41 -18.15
CA GLN A 11 -4.90 -27.96 -18.98
C GLN A 11 -3.91 -27.23 -18.08
N GLN A 12 -2.68 -27.74 -18.00
CA GLN A 12 -1.56 -26.99 -17.43
C GLN A 12 -1.48 -25.68 -18.20
N GLN A 13 -1.84 -24.58 -17.55
CA GLN A 13 -1.60 -23.25 -18.09
C GLN A 13 -0.10 -23.15 -18.36
N SER A 14 0.24 -23.11 -19.64
CA SER A 14 1.60 -22.87 -20.11
C SER A 14 2.12 -21.59 -19.45
N ALA A 15 3.31 -21.64 -18.87
CA ALA A 15 4.01 -20.49 -18.26
C ALA A 15 4.29 -19.33 -19.23
N ALA A 16 3.77 -19.39 -20.46
CA ALA A 16 3.95 -18.42 -21.54
C ALA A 16 2.70 -17.57 -21.84
N ALA A 17 1.55 -17.81 -21.18
CA ALA A 17 0.48 -16.83 -21.20
C ALA A 17 0.84 -15.70 -20.20
N PRO A 18 0.77 -14.42 -20.58
CA PRO A 18 1.01 -13.34 -19.64
C PRO A 18 -0.01 -13.45 -18.49
N SER A 19 0.50 -13.68 -17.28
CA SER A 19 -0.30 -13.70 -16.07
C SER A 19 -1.04 -12.36 -15.93
N PRO A 20 -2.33 -12.35 -15.54
CA PRO A 20 -3.02 -11.10 -15.21
C PRO A 20 -2.50 -10.47 -13.91
N PHE A 21 -1.64 -11.18 -13.17
CA PHE A 21 -0.95 -10.72 -11.98
C PHE A 21 0.52 -10.41 -12.30
N PRO A 22 1.02 -9.23 -11.89
CA PRO A 22 2.46 -8.95 -11.86
C PRO A 22 3.23 -10.00 -11.05
N PRO A 23 4.49 -10.31 -11.42
CA PRO A 23 5.35 -11.13 -10.59
C PRO A 23 5.50 -10.52 -9.18
N ILE A 24 5.46 -11.35 -8.13
CA ILE A 24 5.54 -10.88 -6.74
C ILE A 24 6.78 -10.02 -6.45
N ALA A 25 7.89 -10.30 -7.15
CA ALA A 25 9.15 -9.55 -7.02
C ALA A 25 9.09 -8.13 -7.58
N GLU A 26 8.07 -7.78 -8.36
CA GLU A 26 7.86 -6.44 -8.91
C GLU A 26 7.03 -5.55 -7.99
N TYR A 27 6.44 -6.10 -6.92
CA TYR A 27 5.70 -5.32 -5.94
C TYR A 27 6.64 -4.59 -4.98
N ALA A 28 6.37 -3.31 -4.76
CA ALA A 28 7.02 -2.55 -3.71
C ALA A 28 6.26 -2.68 -2.38
N PHE A 29 6.99 -2.89 -1.30
CA PHE A 29 6.50 -2.95 0.07
C PHE A 29 6.50 -1.57 0.75
N LEU A 30 5.37 -1.18 1.33
CA LEU A 30 5.24 -0.06 2.27
C LEU A 30 4.91 -0.59 3.67
N SER A 31 5.26 0.16 4.71
CA SER A 31 4.88 -0.19 6.08
C SER A 31 4.88 1.03 6.99
N ASN A 32 3.99 1.03 7.99
CA ASN A 32 4.03 1.91 9.18
C ASN A 32 4.25 1.10 10.47
N CYS A 33 4.79 -0.12 10.34
CA CYS A 33 4.96 -1.10 11.42
C CYS A 33 3.67 -1.54 12.13
N HIS A 34 2.49 -1.04 11.76
CA HIS A 34 1.20 -1.56 12.25
C HIS A 34 0.55 -2.44 11.20
N THR A 35 0.73 -2.06 9.93
CA THR A 35 0.39 -2.85 8.75
C THR A 35 1.38 -2.57 7.61
N GLY A 36 1.15 -3.19 6.45
CA GLY A 36 1.89 -2.96 5.22
C GLY A 36 1.00 -2.98 3.98
N ALA A 37 1.52 -2.42 2.88
CA ALA A 37 0.87 -2.42 1.58
C ALA A 37 1.81 -2.95 0.49
N LEU A 38 1.26 -3.56 -0.56
CA LEU A 38 2.00 -3.90 -1.77
C LEU A 38 1.54 -3.05 -2.95
N VAL A 39 2.48 -2.30 -3.52
CA VAL A 39 2.28 -1.44 -4.68
C VAL A 39 2.75 -2.18 -5.93
N ALA A 40 1.83 -2.44 -6.85
CA ALA A 40 2.11 -2.99 -8.17
C ALA A 40 2.90 -1.98 -9.03
N PRO A 41 3.63 -2.44 -10.06
CA PRO A 41 4.39 -1.57 -10.96
C PRO A 41 3.53 -0.50 -11.63
N ASP A 42 2.26 -0.82 -11.89
CA ASP A 42 1.33 0.10 -12.52
C ASP A 42 0.90 1.24 -11.58
N GLY A 43 1.28 1.24 -10.31
CA GLY A 43 0.89 2.25 -9.32
C GLY A 43 -0.41 1.91 -8.59
N ALA A 44 -0.97 0.71 -8.77
CA ALA A 44 -2.04 0.22 -7.91
C ALA A 44 -1.50 -0.32 -6.59
N ILE A 45 -2.21 -0.09 -5.50
CA ILE A 45 -2.04 -0.82 -4.25
C ILE A 45 -2.99 -2.01 -4.33
N ASP A 46 -2.41 -3.19 -4.54
CA ASP A 46 -3.15 -4.43 -4.76
C ASP A 46 -3.35 -5.24 -3.47
N TRP A 47 -2.61 -4.87 -2.42
CA TRP A 47 -2.70 -5.54 -1.13
C TRP A 47 -2.58 -4.52 -0.01
N LEU A 48 -3.60 -4.48 0.85
CA LEU A 48 -3.60 -3.72 2.10
C LEU A 48 -4.57 -4.36 3.08
N CYS A 49 -4.11 -4.60 4.31
CA CYS A 49 -4.93 -5.05 5.43
C CYS A 49 -4.93 -3.97 6.49
N VAL A 50 -6.10 -3.61 7.04
CA VAL A 50 -6.20 -2.56 8.07
C VAL A 50 -7.12 -3.03 9.21
N PRO A 51 -6.82 -2.68 10.48
CA PRO A 51 -5.73 -1.79 10.89
C PRO A 51 -4.38 -2.49 11.09
N ARG A 52 -4.32 -3.82 11.01
CA ARG A 52 -3.14 -4.64 11.35
C ARG A 52 -2.79 -5.64 10.25
N PHE A 53 -1.60 -6.23 10.31
CA PHE A 53 -1.14 -7.24 9.35
C PHE A 53 -2.11 -8.43 9.18
N ASP A 54 -2.65 -8.96 10.27
CA ASP A 54 -3.54 -10.12 10.31
C ASP A 54 -5.03 -9.78 10.08
N SER A 55 -5.34 -8.50 9.89
CA SER A 55 -6.71 -8.06 9.61
C SER A 55 -7.17 -8.53 8.22
N PRO A 56 -8.49 -8.64 7.98
CA PRO A 56 -9.00 -8.85 6.63
C PRO A 56 -8.53 -7.76 5.66
N SER A 57 -8.31 -8.12 4.39
CA SER A 57 -7.85 -7.17 3.40
C SER A 57 -8.96 -6.20 2.98
N VAL A 58 -8.59 -4.94 2.77
CA VAL A 58 -9.42 -3.92 2.09
C VAL A 58 -9.10 -3.82 0.61
N PHE A 59 -7.87 -4.16 0.23
CA PHE A 59 -7.44 -4.39 -1.15
C PHE A 59 -6.80 -5.78 -1.22
N GLY A 60 -7.30 -6.61 -2.13
CA GLY A 60 -6.96 -8.03 -2.27
C GLY A 60 -6.66 -8.44 -3.71
N SER A 61 -6.50 -7.49 -4.64
CA SER A 61 -6.21 -7.74 -6.05
C SER A 61 -4.91 -8.50 -6.34
N LEU A 62 -4.06 -8.67 -5.32
CA LEU A 62 -2.95 -9.63 -5.35
C LEU A 62 -3.42 -11.10 -5.51
N LEU A 63 -4.57 -11.45 -4.93
CA LEU A 63 -5.11 -12.82 -4.92
C LEU A 63 -6.25 -13.00 -5.93
N ASP A 64 -7.08 -11.98 -6.10
CA ASP A 64 -8.20 -11.97 -7.04
C ASP A 64 -8.38 -10.56 -7.58
N ARG A 65 -8.26 -10.34 -8.90
CA ARG A 65 -8.30 -9.01 -9.52
C ARG A 65 -9.59 -8.23 -9.24
N GLU A 66 -10.67 -8.89 -8.80
CA GLU A 66 -11.93 -8.25 -8.41
C GLU A 66 -11.98 -7.88 -6.91
N ALA A 67 -11.04 -8.34 -6.09
CA ALA A 67 -10.98 -8.08 -4.65
C ALA A 67 -10.41 -6.68 -4.28
N GLY A 68 -10.61 -5.70 -5.14
CA GLY A 68 -10.35 -4.29 -4.86
C GLY A 68 -8.89 -3.86 -4.92
N PHE A 69 -8.68 -2.59 -5.26
CA PHE A 69 -7.36 -1.95 -5.39
C PHE A 69 -7.45 -0.42 -5.23
N PHE A 70 -6.30 0.23 -5.10
CA PHE A 70 -6.21 1.70 -5.10
C PHE A 70 -5.07 2.22 -6.00
N ARG A 71 -5.42 2.87 -7.10
CA ARG A 71 -4.49 3.38 -8.12
C ARG A 71 -4.39 4.90 -8.12
N LEU A 72 -3.18 5.42 -8.26
CA LEU A 72 -2.86 6.81 -8.59
C LEU A 72 -1.68 6.82 -9.56
N ALA A 73 -1.93 7.15 -10.82
CA ALA A 73 -0.95 7.08 -11.90
C ALA A 73 -1.41 7.95 -13.10
N PRO A 74 -0.57 8.16 -14.13
CA PRO A 74 -1.04 8.77 -15.37
C PRO A 74 -2.15 7.93 -16.02
N PHE A 75 -3.13 8.61 -16.59
CA PHE A 75 -4.22 7.95 -17.30
C PHE A 75 -3.69 7.18 -18.51
N GLY A 76 -4.12 5.91 -18.64
CA GLY A 76 -3.79 5.05 -19.79
C GLY A 76 -2.34 4.55 -19.85
N ILE A 77 -1.53 4.75 -18.80
CA ILE A 77 -0.15 4.27 -18.73
C ILE A 77 0.02 3.35 -17.52
N ASN A 78 0.47 2.12 -17.78
CA ASN A 78 0.60 1.07 -16.76
C ASN A 78 2.05 0.66 -16.47
N HIS A 79 3.02 1.29 -17.14
CA HIS A 79 4.44 0.99 -16.94
C HIS A 79 5.20 2.27 -16.59
N PRO A 80 5.78 2.35 -15.38
CA PRO A 80 6.56 3.49 -14.96
C PRO A 80 7.93 3.44 -15.62
N THR A 81 8.62 4.57 -15.61
CA THR A 81 10.01 4.67 -16.06
C THR A 81 10.99 4.19 -14.99
N ALA A 82 10.68 4.46 -13.72
CA ALA A 82 11.48 4.00 -12.58
C ALA A 82 10.61 3.86 -11.34
N VAL A 83 10.95 2.87 -10.51
CA VAL A 83 10.38 2.64 -9.18
C VAL A 83 11.55 2.50 -8.22
N VAL A 84 11.68 3.41 -7.26
CA VAL A 84 12.80 3.42 -6.31
C VAL A 84 12.31 3.76 -4.91
N TYR A 85 12.95 3.22 -3.89
CA TYR A 85 12.76 3.73 -2.54
C TYR A 85 13.62 4.96 -2.34
N GLN A 86 13.09 5.98 -1.66
CA GLN A 86 13.94 7.06 -1.17
C GLN A 86 15.04 6.47 -0.27
N PRO A 87 16.31 6.87 -0.46
CA PRO A 87 17.43 6.27 0.27
C PRO A 87 17.23 6.28 1.79
N GLY A 88 17.38 5.09 2.38
CA GLY A 88 17.26 4.87 3.83
C GLY A 88 15.82 4.86 4.37
N THR A 89 14.81 4.60 3.53
CA THR A 89 13.39 4.66 3.94
C THR A 89 12.51 3.54 3.36
N ASN A 90 11.25 3.49 3.81
CA ASN A 90 10.15 2.77 3.15
C ASN A 90 9.21 3.71 2.36
N VAL A 91 9.67 4.90 1.96
CA VAL A 91 8.91 5.80 1.07
C VAL A 91 9.24 5.43 -0.36
N LEU A 92 8.22 5.14 -1.16
CA LEU A 92 8.36 4.76 -2.56
C LEU A 92 8.26 6.00 -3.46
N GLU A 93 9.11 6.09 -4.47
CA GLU A 93 9.08 7.07 -5.54
C GLU A 93 8.91 6.37 -6.89
N THR A 94 7.80 6.68 -7.58
CA THR A 94 7.50 6.15 -8.90
C THR A 94 7.54 7.28 -9.92
N THR A 95 8.47 7.19 -10.87
CA THR A 95 8.62 8.17 -11.96
C THR A 95 7.89 7.68 -13.20
N TRP A 96 7.08 8.55 -13.78
CA TRP A 96 6.31 8.26 -14.99
C TRP A 96 6.69 9.24 -16.09
N LYS A 97 7.23 8.72 -17.19
CA LYS A 97 7.36 9.47 -18.44
C LYS A 97 6.16 9.19 -19.34
N THR A 98 5.48 10.24 -19.76
CA THR A 98 4.37 10.19 -20.71
C THR A 98 4.78 10.88 -22.01
N PRO A 99 4.00 10.78 -23.10
CA PRO A 99 4.26 11.55 -24.32
C PRO A 99 4.28 13.07 -24.12
N ASN A 100 3.53 13.58 -23.13
CA ASN A 100 3.26 15.02 -22.96
C ASN A 100 3.93 15.63 -21.73
N GLY A 101 4.64 14.84 -20.93
CA GLY A 101 5.24 15.29 -19.67
C GLY A 101 5.71 14.14 -18.81
N TRP A 102 6.17 14.47 -17.61
CA TRP A 102 6.61 13.50 -16.60
C TRP A 102 6.14 13.91 -15.21
N ILE A 103 5.74 12.91 -14.43
CA ILE A 103 5.33 13.09 -13.04
C ILE A 103 6.12 12.16 -12.12
N VAL A 104 6.22 12.54 -10.86
CA VAL A 104 6.71 11.67 -9.78
C VAL A 104 5.57 11.47 -8.79
N VAL A 105 5.34 10.21 -8.42
CA VAL A 105 4.41 9.82 -7.36
C VAL A 105 5.20 9.35 -6.16
N ARG A 106 4.90 9.85 -4.96
CA ARG A 106 5.44 9.32 -3.70
C ARG A 106 4.36 8.62 -2.91
N ASP A 107 4.64 7.42 -2.44
CA ASP A 107 3.72 6.62 -1.63
C ASP A 107 4.34 6.31 -0.25
N ALA A 108 3.57 6.50 0.82
CA ALA A 108 4.00 6.17 2.18
C ALA A 108 2.83 5.72 3.05
N LEU A 109 3.04 4.66 3.84
CA LEU A 109 2.28 4.41 5.05
C LEU A 109 2.92 5.24 6.17
N THR A 110 2.18 6.20 6.73
CA THR A 110 2.81 7.30 7.46
C THR A 110 3.07 7.02 8.93
N MET A 111 4.16 7.61 9.42
CA MET A 111 4.63 7.63 10.79
C MET A 111 4.70 9.08 11.26
N SER A 112 4.30 9.33 12.50
CA SER A 112 4.34 10.64 13.13
C SER A 112 4.77 10.55 14.59
N PRO A 113 5.17 11.67 15.22
CA PRO A 113 5.36 11.70 16.66
C PRO A 113 4.09 11.23 17.37
N ARG A 114 4.25 10.45 18.44
CA ARG A 114 3.13 9.94 19.23
C ARG A 114 2.39 11.09 19.92
N GLU A 115 1.08 11.18 19.71
CA GLU A 115 0.21 12.19 20.34
C GLU A 115 -0.81 11.59 21.33
N HIS A 116 -0.87 10.26 21.47
CA HIS A 116 -1.85 9.54 22.31
C HIS A 116 -1.29 9.10 23.67
N GLU A 117 -2.15 8.92 24.66
CA GLU A 117 -1.79 8.40 25.99
C GLU A 117 -1.26 6.95 25.93
N ASP A 118 -0.24 6.68 26.74
CA ASP A 118 0.40 5.37 26.79
C ASP A 118 -0.50 4.32 27.44
N THR A 119 -1.02 3.40 26.63
CA THR A 119 -1.70 2.20 27.13
C THR A 119 -0.71 1.07 27.32
N ILE A 120 -0.18 0.91 28.53
CA ILE A 120 0.76 -0.17 28.86
C ILE A 120 -0.01 -1.42 29.30
N THR A 121 0.16 -2.50 28.53
CA THR A 121 -0.31 -3.85 28.88
C THR A 121 0.87 -4.80 29.07
N PRO A 122 0.68 -5.99 29.67
CA PRO A 122 1.74 -7.01 29.76
C PRO A 122 2.26 -7.52 28.40
N HIS A 123 1.57 -7.20 27.30
CA HIS A 123 1.86 -7.70 25.95
C HIS A 123 2.34 -6.60 24.98
N THR A 124 2.48 -5.37 25.45
CA THR A 124 2.94 -4.23 24.64
C THR A 124 4.37 -3.84 25.00
N ARG A 125 5.14 -3.41 24.00
CA ARG A 125 6.46 -2.80 24.22
C ARG A 125 6.30 -1.45 24.94
N PRO A 126 7.37 -0.96 25.60
CA PRO A 126 7.42 0.42 26.03
C PRO A 126 7.08 1.36 24.87
N PRO A 127 6.32 2.44 25.13
CA PRO A 127 5.97 3.43 24.14
C PRO A 127 7.20 3.97 23.41
N ALA A 128 7.07 4.15 22.09
CA ALA A 128 8.08 4.80 21.26
C ALA A 128 7.69 6.26 21.00
N ASP A 129 8.69 7.10 20.73
CA ASP A 129 8.51 8.53 20.45
C ASP A 129 7.64 8.78 19.19
N ASP A 130 7.66 7.84 18.24
CA ASP A 130 6.87 7.86 17.01
C ASP A 130 5.87 6.68 16.99
N ASP A 131 4.75 6.86 16.30
CA ASP A 131 3.74 5.82 16.05
C ASP A 131 3.16 5.92 14.62
N ALA A 132 2.38 4.91 14.22
CA ALA A 132 1.66 4.93 12.96
C ALA A 132 0.53 5.98 12.99
N ASP A 133 0.41 6.77 11.92
CA ASP A 133 -0.73 7.67 11.72
C ASP A 133 -2.03 6.94 11.35
N HIS A 134 -1.94 5.66 10.98
CA HIS A 134 -3.05 4.90 10.38
C HIS A 134 -3.58 5.52 9.07
N ILE A 135 -2.66 6.10 8.29
CA ILE A 135 -2.93 6.73 6.99
C ILE A 135 -1.94 6.23 5.94
N LEU A 136 -2.45 5.97 4.75
CA LEU A 136 -1.68 5.87 3.51
C LEU A 136 -1.74 7.23 2.80
N ILE A 137 -0.59 7.80 2.43
CA ILE A 137 -0.52 9.06 1.68
C ILE A 137 0.18 8.84 0.34
N ARG A 138 -0.37 9.48 -0.69
CA ARG A 138 0.16 9.49 -2.05
C ARG A 138 0.22 10.93 -2.54
N THR A 139 1.37 11.39 -3.00
CA THR A 139 1.53 12.75 -3.57
C THR A 139 2.04 12.65 -4.99
N VAL A 140 1.63 13.57 -5.84
CA VAL A 140 2.02 13.66 -7.24
C VAL A 140 2.55 15.05 -7.53
N GLU A 141 3.68 15.13 -8.20
CA GLU A 141 4.24 16.37 -8.74
C GLU A 141 4.48 16.21 -10.24
N CYS A 142 4.00 17.18 -11.03
CA CYS A 142 4.30 17.25 -12.45
C CYS A 142 5.56 18.08 -12.65
N LEU A 143 6.62 17.43 -13.13
CA LEU A 143 7.94 18.04 -13.23
C LEU A 143 8.13 18.81 -14.55
N GLU A 144 7.43 18.44 -15.62
CA GLU A 144 7.49 19.05 -16.95
C GLU A 144 6.26 18.64 -17.77
N GLY A 145 5.82 19.52 -18.65
CA GLY A 145 4.75 19.27 -19.58
C GLY A 145 3.38 19.28 -18.91
N GLU A 146 2.44 18.51 -19.48
CA GLU A 146 1.09 18.35 -18.95
C GLU A 146 0.73 16.86 -18.94
N VAL A 147 0.28 16.36 -17.79
CA VAL A 147 -0.03 14.94 -17.58
C VAL A 147 -1.42 14.79 -16.97
N GLU A 148 -2.29 14.05 -17.65
CA GLU A 148 -3.57 13.62 -17.09
C GLU A 148 -3.31 12.49 -16.09
N VAL A 149 -3.63 12.74 -14.83
CA VAL A 149 -3.56 11.75 -13.75
C VAL A 149 -4.95 11.20 -13.48
N GLU A 150 -4.97 9.93 -13.07
CA GLU A 150 -6.17 9.22 -12.69
C GLU A 150 -6.00 8.62 -11.29
N LEU A 151 -7.03 8.82 -10.47
CA LEU A 151 -7.23 8.16 -9.20
C LEU A 151 -8.41 7.20 -9.35
N VAL A 152 -8.22 5.93 -8.94
CA VAL A 152 -9.31 4.96 -8.80
C VAL A 152 -9.13 4.24 -7.47
N CYS A 153 -10.11 4.33 -6.58
CA CYS A 153 -10.13 3.58 -5.33
C CYS A 153 -11.38 2.70 -5.28
N GLU A 154 -11.17 1.40 -5.19
CA GLU A 154 -12.22 0.38 -5.15
C GLU A 154 -11.92 -0.60 -4.02
N PRO A 155 -12.25 -0.27 -2.77
CA PRO A 155 -12.09 -1.19 -1.66
C PRO A 155 -13.11 -2.33 -1.77
N ALA A 156 -12.64 -3.54 -1.46
CA ALA A 156 -13.47 -4.73 -1.32
C ALA A 156 -13.09 -5.42 -0.01
N PHE A 157 -13.90 -5.19 1.02
CA PHE A 157 -13.67 -5.60 2.40
C PHE A 157 -13.82 -7.12 2.58
N ASP A 158 -13.33 -7.62 3.73
CA ASP A 158 -13.31 -9.04 4.10
C ASP A 158 -12.78 -9.95 2.98
N TYR A 159 -11.59 -9.64 2.46
CA TYR A 159 -10.96 -10.41 1.37
C TYR A 159 -11.76 -10.40 0.07
N GLY A 160 -12.39 -9.27 -0.27
CA GLY A 160 -13.19 -9.12 -1.49
C GLY A 160 -14.62 -9.63 -1.38
N ARG A 161 -15.08 -10.02 -0.19
CA ARG A 161 -16.45 -10.56 0.02
C ARG A 161 -17.51 -9.48 0.11
N GLU A 162 -17.13 -8.27 0.53
CA GLU A 162 -18.08 -7.17 0.70
C GLU A 162 -17.59 -5.93 -0.07
N PRO A 163 -18.28 -5.52 -1.15
CA PRO A 163 -17.93 -4.30 -1.87
C PRO A 163 -18.19 -3.07 -1.00
N ALA A 164 -17.39 -2.02 -1.20
CA ALA A 164 -17.57 -0.78 -0.46
C ALA A 164 -18.85 -0.02 -0.84
N GLU A 165 -19.50 0.55 0.17
CA GLU A 165 -20.49 1.61 0.00
C GLU A 165 -19.81 2.97 0.18
N TRP A 166 -19.93 3.85 -0.82
CA TRP A 166 -19.31 5.18 -0.80
C TRP A 166 -20.30 6.29 -0.45
N ALA A 167 -19.86 7.23 0.38
CA ALA A 167 -20.56 8.48 0.67
C ALA A 167 -19.60 9.67 0.59
N LEU A 168 -19.96 10.72 -0.15
CA LEU A 168 -19.20 11.97 -0.17
C LEU A 168 -19.32 12.68 1.18
N ILE A 169 -18.23 13.31 1.61
CA ILE A 169 -18.16 14.12 2.83
C ILE A 169 -17.98 15.58 2.42
N GLY A 170 -18.88 16.44 2.90
CA GLY A 170 -18.93 17.86 2.49
C GLY A 170 -19.45 18.06 1.07
N ASP A 171 -19.51 19.31 0.64
CA ASP A 171 -20.10 19.71 -0.65
C ASP A 171 -19.05 19.91 -1.77
N ASP A 172 -17.76 19.92 -1.43
CA ASP A 172 -16.65 20.21 -2.36
C ASP A 172 -16.16 18.97 -3.14
N ARG A 173 -16.64 17.78 -2.77
CA ARG A 173 -16.32 16.49 -3.40
C ARG A 173 -14.82 16.16 -3.33
N HIS A 174 -14.15 16.56 -2.26
CA HIS A 174 -12.74 16.26 -2.00
C HIS A 174 -12.50 15.20 -0.93
N ALA A 175 -13.59 14.75 -0.29
CA ALA A 175 -13.57 13.70 0.72
C ALA A 175 -14.71 12.70 0.48
N ALA A 176 -14.44 11.42 0.77
CA ALA A 176 -15.45 10.37 0.74
C ALA A 176 -15.11 9.26 1.73
N ASP A 177 -16.13 8.71 2.37
CA ASP A 177 -16.01 7.55 3.25
C ASP A 177 -16.49 6.30 2.50
N ALA A 178 -15.67 5.25 2.56
CA ALA A 178 -16.03 3.90 2.13
C ALA A 178 -16.30 3.03 3.36
N THR A 179 -17.48 2.41 3.41
CA THR A 179 -17.88 1.52 4.52
C THR A 179 -18.14 0.11 4.01
N GLY A 180 -17.76 -0.90 4.79
CA GLY A 180 -18.05 -2.31 4.55
C GLY A 180 -17.43 -3.20 5.63
N ALA A 181 -18.04 -4.35 5.90
CA ALA A 181 -17.59 -5.34 6.90
C ALA A 181 -17.35 -4.76 8.31
N GLY A 182 -18.12 -3.72 8.68
CA GLY A 182 -17.96 -3.02 9.97
C GLY A 182 -16.76 -2.09 10.06
N MET A 183 -16.09 -1.80 8.94
CA MET A 183 -14.97 -0.85 8.83
C MET A 183 -15.38 0.36 8.00
N THR A 184 -14.88 1.54 8.36
CA THR A 184 -14.96 2.75 7.53
C THR A 184 -13.54 3.26 7.26
N ILE A 185 -13.27 3.62 6.00
CA ILE A 185 -12.02 4.29 5.59
C ILE A 185 -12.36 5.59 4.86
N ARG A 186 -11.56 6.63 5.08
CA ARG A 186 -11.74 7.94 4.46
C ARG A 186 -10.71 8.17 3.37
N LEU A 187 -11.18 8.46 2.16
CA LEU A 187 -10.39 9.04 1.09
C LEU A 187 -10.48 10.57 1.16
N GLN A 188 -9.34 11.25 1.20
CA GLN A 188 -9.23 12.72 1.12
C GLN A 188 -8.25 13.09 0.01
N THR A 189 -8.57 14.10 -0.81
CA THR A 189 -7.74 14.51 -1.95
C THR A 189 -8.08 15.92 -2.40
N ASN A 190 -7.16 16.61 -3.09
CA ASN A 190 -7.49 17.85 -3.83
C ASN A 190 -7.99 17.60 -5.26
N LEU A 191 -8.26 16.34 -5.63
CA LEU A 191 -8.86 15.99 -6.91
C LEU A 191 -10.39 15.91 -6.77
N GLY A 192 -11.14 16.31 -7.78
CA GLY A 192 -12.62 16.25 -7.75
C GLY A 192 -13.11 14.81 -7.87
N LEU A 193 -13.78 14.31 -6.82
CA LEU A 193 -14.22 12.91 -6.73
C LEU A 193 -15.58 12.66 -7.41
N GLY A 194 -15.68 11.52 -8.08
CA GLY A 194 -16.92 10.94 -8.60
C GLY A 194 -17.10 9.50 -8.10
N ILE A 195 -18.26 9.19 -7.54
CA ILE A 195 -18.63 7.83 -7.15
C ILE A 195 -19.22 7.10 -8.37
N GLU A 196 -18.72 5.90 -8.63
CA GLU A 196 -19.20 4.96 -9.64
C GLU A 196 -19.48 3.63 -8.92
N GLU A 197 -20.71 3.40 -8.44
CA GLU A 197 -21.08 2.19 -7.68
C GLU A 197 -20.19 1.95 -6.44
N ASN A 198 -19.35 0.90 -6.47
CA ASN A 198 -18.46 0.47 -5.39
C ASN A 198 -17.05 1.10 -5.47
N ARG A 199 -16.80 1.98 -6.43
CA ARG A 199 -15.51 2.67 -6.61
C ARG A 199 -15.69 4.18 -6.66
N ILE A 200 -14.59 4.86 -6.40
CA ILE A 200 -14.49 6.30 -6.58
C ILE A 200 -13.37 6.62 -7.56
N ARG A 201 -13.58 7.63 -8.40
CA ARG A 201 -12.69 8.04 -9.46
C ARG A 201 -12.46 9.54 -9.44
N ALA A 202 -11.25 9.95 -9.79
CA ALA A 202 -10.95 11.32 -10.18
C ALA A 202 -9.99 11.34 -11.37
N ARG A 203 -10.13 12.37 -12.21
CA ARG A 203 -9.16 12.69 -13.26
C ARG A 203 -8.82 14.17 -13.23
N HIS A 204 -7.57 14.50 -13.46
CA HIS A 204 -7.11 15.88 -13.47
C HIS A 204 -5.88 16.02 -14.35
N VAL A 205 -5.72 17.17 -15.01
CA VAL A 205 -4.53 17.48 -15.80
C VAL A 205 -3.61 18.33 -14.95
N LEU A 206 -2.42 17.81 -14.63
CA LEU A 206 -1.36 18.53 -13.93
C LEU A 206 -0.38 19.13 -14.93
N LYS A 207 -0.05 20.40 -14.78
CA LYS A 207 0.99 21.10 -15.53
C LYS A 207 2.28 21.14 -14.74
N ALA A 208 3.40 21.45 -15.40
CA ALA A 208 4.68 21.60 -14.74
C ALA A 208 4.59 22.53 -13.50
N GLY A 209 4.99 22.01 -12.33
CA GLY A 209 4.89 22.67 -11.03
C GLY A 209 3.60 22.38 -10.25
N ASP A 210 2.56 21.84 -10.90
CA ASP A 210 1.32 21.45 -10.23
C ASP A 210 1.53 20.20 -9.38
N ARG A 211 0.80 20.16 -8.27
CA ARG A 211 0.87 19.09 -7.30
C ARG A 211 -0.51 18.62 -6.88
N ALA A 212 -0.64 17.33 -6.64
CA ALA A 212 -1.84 16.70 -6.11
C ALA A 212 -1.51 15.73 -4.98
N TYR A 213 -2.50 15.43 -4.15
CA TYR A 213 -2.38 14.38 -3.16
C TYR A 213 -3.67 13.58 -3.06
N CYS A 214 -3.56 12.37 -2.54
CA CYS A 214 -4.66 11.67 -1.93
C CYS A 214 -4.18 10.88 -0.71
N SER A 215 -5.08 10.66 0.24
CA SER A 215 -4.80 9.88 1.43
C SER A 215 -5.97 8.95 1.76
N LEU A 216 -5.66 7.79 2.32
CA LEU A 216 -6.63 6.83 2.81
C LEU A 216 -6.39 6.62 4.31
N SER A 217 -7.33 7.08 5.15
CA SER A 217 -7.27 6.97 6.60
C SER A 217 -8.21 5.87 7.11
N TRP A 218 -7.75 5.10 8.09
CA TRP A 218 -8.57 4.15 8.87
C TRP A 218 -8.40 4.36 10.38
N ASP A 219 -7.82 5.48 10.77
CA ASP A 219 -7.80 5.94 12.16
C ASP A 219 -9.24 6.13 12.71
N ASP A 220 -9.43 5.95 14.01
CA ASP A 220 -10.74 6.11 14.67
C ASP A 220 -11.35 7.51 14.44
N GLY A 221 -10.50 8.56 14.34
CA GLY A 221 -10.92 9.92 14.04
C GLY A 221 -11.00 10.24 12.54
N LEU A 222 -10.60 9.30 11.67
CA LEU A 222 -10.46 9.48 10.22
C LEU A 222 -9.67 10.74 9.85
N VAL A 223 -8.65 11.07 10.67
CA VAL A 223 -7.81 12.25 10.47
C VAL A 223 -7.12 12.16 9.12
N SER A 224 -7.20 13.23 8.33
CA SER A 224 -6.63 13.27 6.98
C SER A 224 -5.93 14.61 6.74
N PRO A 225 -4.83 14.65 5.97
CA PRO A 225 -4.23 15.90 5.52
C PRO A 225 -5.25 16.74 4.73
N GLN A 226 -5.26 18.05 4.96
CA GLN A 226 -6.22 18.96 4.31
C GLN A 226 -5.70 19.54 2.99
N ASN A 227 -4.39 19.48 2.76
CA ASN A 227 -3.72 20.04 1.60
C ASN A 227 -2.44 19.24 1.28
N VAL A 228 -1.80 19.58 0.15
CA VAL A 228 -0.61 18.88 -0.33
C VAL A 228 0.59 19.14 0.58
N GLU A 229 0.68 20.31 1.23
CA GLU A 229 1.75 20.66 2.16
C GLU A 229 1.71 19.78 3.43
N GLU A 230 0.52 19.52 3.97
CA GLU A 230 0.33 18.61 5.10
C GLU A 230 0.62 17.16 4.73
N ALA A 231 0.19 16.72 3.54
CA ALA A 231 0.49 15.39 3.02
C ALA A 231 2.01 15.17 2.91
N ASP A 232 2.72 16.17 2.37
CA ASP A 232 4.18 16.19 2.30
C ASP A 232 4.85 16.18 3.67
N SER A 233 4.38 17.00 4.61
CA SER A 233 4.93 17.06 5.96
C SER A 233 4.87 15.69 6.66
N ARG A 234 3.79 14.92 6.44
CA ARG A 234 3.64 13.55 6.94
C ARG A 234 4.57 12.55 6.24
N ILE A 235 4.77 12.66 4.92
CA ILE A 235 5.79 11.87 4.19
C ILE A 235 7.20 12.20 4.71
N ASP A 236 7.49 13.47 4.99
CA ASP A 236 8.78 13.92 5.52
C ASP A 236 9.00 13.43 6.96
N ALA A 237 7.97 13.43 7.80
CA ALA A 237 8.02 12.82 9.13
C ALA A 237 8.33 11.32 9.04
N THR A 238 7.65 10.63 8.13
CA THR A 238 7.89 9.20 7.84
C THR A 238 9.32 8.95 7.38
N THR A 239 9.84 9.79 6.48
CA THR A 239 11.22 9.76 6.02
C THR A 239 12.22 9.92 7.16
N ARG A 240 11.97 10.87 8.07
CA ARG A 240 12.79 11.09 9.28
C ARG A 240 12.76 9.87 10.19
N PHE A 241 11.59 9.29 10.45
CA PHE A 241 11.45 8.07 11.25
C PHE A 241 12.33 6.93 10.71
N TRP A 242 12.22 6.62 9.43
CA TRP A 242 12.99 5.50 8.84
C TRP A 242 14.49 5.75 8.86
N ARG A 243 14.93 6.98 8.50
CA ARG A 243 16.35 7.35 8.54
C ARG A 243 16.90 7.36 9.94
N ALA A 244 16.15 7.85 10.93
CA ALA A 244 16.54 7.84 12.33
C ALA A 244 16.67 6.40 12.85
N TRP A 245 15.70 5.53 12.51
CA TRP A 245 15.77 4.12 12.88
C TRP A 245 17.00 3.43 12.26
N LEU A 246 17.20 3.60 10.95
CA LEU A 246 18.32 2.98 10.23
C LEU A 246 19.67 3.54 10.68
N GLY A 247 19.74 4.83 11.02
CA GLY A 247 20.96 5.49 11.51
C GLY A 247 21.49 4.92 12.82
N ARG A 248 20.65 4.21 13.60
CA ARG A 248 21.09 3.48 14.81
C ARG A 248 21.71 2.12 14.50
N ALA A 249 21.57 1.61 13.27
CA ALA A 249 22.11 0.32 12.88
C ALA A 249 23.62 0.40 12.65
N ARG A 250 24.37 -0.57 13.17
CA ARG A 250 25.80 -0.74 12.87
C ARG A 250 25.94 -1.51 11.56
N ILE A 251 26.00 -0.79 10.45
CA ILE A 251 26.10 -1.38 9.12
C ILE A 251 27.57 -1.32 8.68
N PRO A 252 28.24 -2.47 8.46
CA PRO A 252 29.62 -2.49 8.00
C PRO A 252 29.76 -1.76 6.66
N ASP A 253 30.88 -1.08 6.47
CA ASP A 253 31.27 -0.58 5.16
C ASP A 253 31.63 -1.79 4.26
N HIS A 254 30.70 -2.15 3.38
CA HIS A 254 30.75 -3.38 2.60
C HIS A 254 30.02 -3.21 1.27
N ARG A 255 30.42 -3.95 0.22
CA ARG A 255 29.77 -3.91 -1.10
C ARG A 255 28.28 -4.25 -1.11
N PHE A 256 27.78 -4.88 -0.05
CA PHE A 256 26.36 -5.23 0.12
C PHE A 256 25.63 -4.28 1.07
N ARG A 257 26.18 -3.10 1.35
CA ARG A 257 25.59 -2.11 2.26
C ARG A 257 24.12 -1.81 1.90
N ASP A 258 23.83 -1.55 0.63
CA ASP A 258 22.49 -1.15 0.21
C ASP A 258 21.48 -2.31 0.31
N PRO A 259 21.79 -3.55 -0.17
CA PRO A 259 20.95 -4.71 0.11
C PRO A 259 20.72 -4.96 1.61
N VAL A 260 21.76 -4.83 2.44
CA VAL A 260 21.65 -5.01 3.90
C VAL A 260 20.72 -3.96 4.52
N GLN A 261 20.83 -2.70 4.10
CA GLN A 261 19.92 -1.63 4.52
C GLN A 261 18.48 -1.91 4.12
N ARG A 262 18.28 -2.30 2.86
CA ARG A 262 16.96 -2.62 2.30
C ARG A 262 16.31 -3.78 3.07
N SER A 263 17.04 -4.85 3.34
CA SER A 263 16.58 -5.98 4.16
C SER A 263 16.26 -5.56 5.60
N ALA A 264 17.10 -4.75 6.24
CA ALA A 264 16.87 -4.29 7.61
C ALA A 264 15.59 -3.45 7.73
N LEU A 265 15.36 -2.54 6.78
CA LEU A 265 14.14 -1.73 6.70
C LEU A 265 12.89 -2.58 6.42
N THR A 266 13.01 -3.62 5.57
CA THR A 266 11.91 -4.57 5.32
C THR A 266 11.56 -5.36 6.58
N ILE A 267 12.56 -5.93 7.27
CA ILE A 267 12.36 -6.65 8.54
C ILE A 267 11.71 -5.73 9.57
N LYS A 268 12.21 -4.50 9.73
CA LYS A 268 11.60 -3.52 10.63
C LYS A 268 10.15 -3.20 10.25
N GLY A 269 9.86 -3.07 8.95
CA GLY A 269 8.51 -2.86 8.46
C GLY A 269 7.58 -4.05 8.70
N LEU A 270 8.09 -5.28 8.81
CA LEU A 270 7.31 -6.48 9.15
C LEU A 270 7.24 -6.72 10.67
N THR A 271 7.99 -5.96 11.47
CA THR A 271 7.90 -6.01 12.93
C THR A 271 6.76 -5.13 13.43
N TYR A 272 5.69 -5.77 13.90
CA TYR A 272 4.53 -5.12 14.50
C TYR A 272 4.96 -4.29 15.71
N MET A 273 4.92 -2.96 15.59
CA MET A 273 5.51 -2.04 16.57
C MET A 273 4.94 -2.20 17.98
N PRO A 274 3.61 -2.39 18.19
CA PRO A 274 3.03 -2.42 19.53
C PRO A 274 3.51 -3.59 20.40
N THR A 275 3.73 -4.78 19.83
CA THR A 275 4.17 -5.96 20.60
C THR A 275 5.61 -6.35 20.28
N GLY A 276 6.08 -6.01 19.09
CA GLY A 276 7.36 -6.46 18.58
C GLY A 276 7.37 -7.76 17.81
N ALA A 277 6.21 -8.37 17.62
CA ALA A 277 6.08 -9.61 16.87
C ALA A 277 6.42 -9.34 15.40
N THR A 278 7.23 -10.20 14.79
CA THR A 278 7.58 -10.08 13.36
C THR A 278 6.72 -11.04 12.56
N VAL A 279 6.07 -10.54 11.51
CA VAL A 279 5.31 -11.39 10.58
C VAL A 279 6.27 -12.01 9.57
N ALA A 280 6.03 -13.24 9.14
CA ALA A 280 6.93 -13.94 8.22
C ALA A 280 6.95 -13.28 6.82
N ALA A 281 5.80 -12.79 6.35
CA ALA A 281 5.66 -11.97 5.15
C ALA A 281 4.39 -11.11 5.23
N LEU A 282 4.24 -10.15 4.31
CA LEU A 282 3.02 -9.33 4.22
C LEU A 282 1.84 -10.08 3.57
N THR A 283 2.06 -11.25 2.99
CA THR A 283 1.08 -11.95 2.15
C THR A 283 0.53 -13.21 2.80
N THR A 284 -0.63 -13.65 2.34
CA THR A 284 -1.22 -14.96 2.65
C THR A 284 -1.59 -15.68 1.36
N SER A 285 -1.80 -16.99 1.42
CA SER A 285 -2.47 -17.76 0.36
C SER A 285 -1.71 -17.87 -0.97
N LEU A 286 -0.53 -17.25 -1.06
CA LEU A 286 0.41 -17.45 -2.16
C LEU A 286 1.20 -18.74 -1.92
N PRO A 287 1.24 -19.68 -2.88
CA PRO A 287 1.95 -20.93 -2.70
C PRO A 287 3.46 -20.70 -2.76
N GLU A 288 4.22 -21.38 -1.89
CA GLU A 288 5.71 -21.33 -1.86
C GLU A 288 6.34 -21.68 -3.22
N THR A 289 5.66 -22.49 -4.02
CA THR A 289 6.05 -22.84 -5.40
C THR A 289 4.82 -22.78 -6.28
N PRO A 290 4.91 -22.26 -7.53
CA PRO A 290 3.77 -22.24 -8.45
C PRO A 290 3.10 -23.61 -8.57
N GLY A 291 1.78 -23.67 -8.30
CA GLY A 291 0.99 -24.91 -8.32
C GLY A 291 1.12 -25.79 -7.06
N GLY A 292 1.90 -25.39 -6.06
CA GLY A 292 2.05 -26.11 -4.78
C GLY A 292 0.91 -25.88 -3.80
N GLU A 293 0.83 -26.71 -2.77
CA GLU A 293 -0.24 -26.70 -1.75
C GLU A 293 0.09 -25.87 -0.49
N ARG A 294 1.34 -25.41 -0.34
CA ARG A 294 1.79 -24.66 0.84
C ARG A 294 1.42 -23.19 0.71
N ASN A 295 0.15 -22.87 0.93
CA ASN A 295 -0.47 -21.54 0.77
C ASN A 295 -0.85 -20.90 2.12
N TRP A 296 0.05 -20.95 3.09
CA TRP A 296 -0.20 -20.48 4.46
C TRP A 296 -0.43 -18.97 4.55
N ASP A 297 -0.96 -18.54 5.69
CA ASP A 297 -0.96 -17.13 6.07
C ASP A 297 0.37 -16.78 6.75
N TYR A 298 1.23 -16.07 6.01
CA TYR A 298 2.54 -15.63 6.48
C TYR A 298 2.48 -14.31 7.25
N ARG A 299 1.29 -13.70 7.41
CA ARG A 299 1.08 -12.48 8.21
C ARG A 299 1.06 -12.75 9.71
N TYR A 300 1.20 -14.02 10.12
CA TYR A 300 1.39 -14.42 11.50
C TYR A 300 2.87 -14.57 11.87
N THR A 301 3.14 -14.55 13.17
CA THR A 301 4.46 -14.76 13.73
C THR A 301 4.75 -16.25 13.95
N TRP A 302 5.91 -16.69 13.48
CA TRP A 302 6.40 -18.06 13.64
C TRP A 302 7.67 -18.05 14.50
N ILE A 303 7.77 -18.94 15.49
CA ILE A 303 8.93 -19.02 16.41
C ILE A 303 10.25 -19.19 15.65
N ARG A 304 10.25 -19.89 14.52
CA ARG A 304 11.43 -20.09 13.69
C ARG A 304 11.93 -18.78 13.05
N ASP A 305 11.02 -17.87 12.77
CA ASP A 305 11.25 -16.67 11.96
C ASP A 305 11.54 -15.42 12.84
N THR A 306 11.27 -15.51 14.15
CA THR A 306 11.42 -14.43 15.16
C THR A 306 12.70 -14.57 15.97
#